data_AF-X0WW58-F1
#
_entry.id   AF-X0WW58-F1
#
_cell.length_a   1.000
_cell.length_b   1.000
_cell.length_c   1.000
_cell.angle_alpha   90.00
_cell.angle_beta   90.00
_cell.angle_gamma   90.00
#
_symmetry.space_group_name_H-M   'P 1'
#
loop_
_entity.id
_entity.type
_entity.pdbx_description
1 polymer ?
#
loop_
_entity_poly.entity_id
_entity_poly.type
_entity_poly.pdbx_seq_one_letter_code
_entity_poly.pdbx_strand_id
1 'polypeptide(L)'
;NGYVQSMGWSPSVKTVANWFPRRIRGRISGIMGSSYQVGAAVSLALAGLMADHVGLEWVFWLPAIILVFAGIHWYLRGRNAPEVVGLPSLEEEERGEEREEAGEDHHLGFSHTLRTVLTSRPIWMVAFGLFFLNIVRYGFMDWAPTYLFEEEGATISNAAFKTGLMPVAGIAGTFLAAWLSDNVFKERRAPAAAIMLFFLGFFIWVFIQTTGAHWAVGVLVLMAIGFFTYGPHVAMVTACPMD
;
A
#
# COMPACT_ATOMS: atom_id res chain seq x y z
N ASN A 1 14.71 -14.48 -1.37
CA ASN A 1 14.09 -13.23 -0.84
C ASN A 1 12.65 -13.06 -1.33
N GLY A 2 12.41 -12.81 -2.62
CA GLY A 2 11.06 -12.50 -3.13
C GLY A 2 9.97 -13.56 -2.88
N TYR A 3 10.29 -14.85 -3.02
CA TYR A 3 9.34 -15.95 -2.76
C TYR A 3 8.80 -15.97 -1.31
N VAL A 4 9.65 -15.61 -0.34
CA VAL A 4 9.26 -15.59 1.08
C VAL A 4 8.51 -14.29 1.40
N GLN A 5 8.89 -13.18 0.78
CA GLN A 5 8.21 -11.88 0.98
C GLN A 5 6.77 -11.88 0.45
N SER A 6 6.47 -12.62 -0.63
CA SER A 6 5.11 -12.70 -1.17
C SER A 6 4.11 -13.34 -0.20
N MET A 7 4.59 -14.16 0.75
CA MET A 7 3.76 -14.80 1.76
C MET A 7 3.34 -13.85 2.90
N GLY A 8 3.88 -12.63 2.98
CA GLY A 8 3.60 -11.73 4.10
C GLY A 8 2.29 -10.95 3.95
N TRP A 9 2.05 -10.36 2.78
CA TRP A 9 0.98 -9.37 2.62
C TRP A 9 -0.43 -9.97 2.67
N SER A 10 -0.72 -10.99 1.85
CA SER A 10 -2.08 -11.53 1.71
C SER A 10 -2.64 -12.09 3.01
N PRO A 11 -1.90 -12.86 3.83
CA PRO A 11 -2.38 -13.32 5.13
C PRO A 11 -2.57 -12.18 6.14
N SER A 12 -1.73 -11.14 6.07
CA SER A 12 -1.86 -9.97 6.94
C SER A 12 -3.15 -9.20 6.65
N VAL A 13 -3.46 -8.96 5.37
CA VAL A 13 -4.71 -8.32 4.95
C VAL A 13 -5.92 -9.14 5.38
N LYS A 14 -5.88 -10.47 5.21
CA LYS A 14 -6.94 -11.36 5.66
C LYS A 14 -7.14 -11.31 7.18
N THR A 15 -6.06 -11.36 7.95
CA THR A 15 -6.12 -11.27 9.42
C THR A 15 -6.77 -9.96 9.83
N VAL A 16 -6.34 -8.84 9.25
CA VAL A 16 -6.90 -7.53 9.56
C VAL A 16 -8.40 -7.45 9.19
N ALA A 17 -8.82 -8.02 8.06
CA ALA A 17 -10.23 -8.07 7.68
C ALA A 17 -11.10 -8.83 8.69
N ASN A 18 -10.56 -9.88 9.33
CA ASN A 18 -11.24 -10.67 10.35
C ASN A 18 -11.36 -9.96 11.70
N TRP A 19 -10.57 -8.92 11.95
CA TRP A 19 -10.54 -8.21 13.23
C TRP A 19 -11.26 -6.85 13.22
N PHE A 20 -11.50 -6.28 12.03
CA PHE A 20 -12.09 -4.94 11.92
C PHE A 20 -13.34 -4.89 11.02
N PRO A 21 -14.43 -4.22 11.48
CA PRO A 21 -15.68 -4.09 10.74
C PRO A 21 -15.54 -3.18 9.51
N ARG A 22 -16.43 -3.36 8.53
CA ARG A 22 -16.40 -2.69 7.21
C ARG A 22 -16.28 -1.17 7.32
N ARG A 23 -17.00 -0.56 8.27
CA ARG A 23 -17.03 0.90 8.51
C ARG A 23 -15.66 1.54 8.75
N ILE A 24 -14.69 0.79 9.29
CA ILE A 24 -13.35 1.31 9.59
C ILE A 24 -12.26 0.72 8.68
N ARG A 25 -12.61 -0.15 7.73
CA ARG A 25 -11.63 -0.84 6.88
C ARG A 25 -10.81 0.12 6.03
N GLY A 26 -11.35 1.25 5.57
CA GLY A 26 -10.55 2.25 4.85
C GLY A 26 -9.48 2.88 5.72
N ARG A 27 -9.81 3.32 6.94
CA ARG A 27 -8.82 3.83 7.91
C ARG A 27 -7.72 2.80 8.21
N ILE A 28 -8.09 1.54 8.46
CA ILE A 28 -7.12 0.48 8.74
C ILE A 28 -6.26 0.16 7.50
N SER A 29 -6.86 0.15 6.30
CA SER A 29 -6.16 0.06 5.01
C SER A 29 -5.09 1.14 4.87
N GLY A 30 -5.44 2.38 5.23
CA GLY A 30 -4.51 3.52 5.21
C GLY A 30 -3.33 3.31 6.16
N ILE A 31 -3.58 2.84 7.39
CA ILE A 31 -2.52 2.53 8.35
C ILE A 31 -1.61 1.42 7.81
N MET A 32 -2.17 0.30 7.34
CA MET A 32 -1.38 -0.78 6.73
C MET A 32 -0.56 -0.29 5.54
N GLY A 33 -1.16 0.48 4.63
CA GLY A 33 -0.49 1.02 3.45
C GLY A 33 0.61 2.03 3.79
N SER A 34 0.44 2.81 4.86
CA SER A 34 1.47 3.74 5.34
C SER A 34 2.69 3.01 5.90
N SER A 35 2.48 1.85 6.54
CA SER A 35 3.57 1.06 7.13
C SER A 35 4.64 0.63 6.12
N TYR A 36 4.23 0.32 4.87
CA TYR A 36 5.16 0.00 3.78
C TYR A 36 6.08 1.17 3.45
N GLN A 37 5.53 2.38 3.37
CA GLN A 37 6.27 3.60 3.01
C GLN A 37 7.18 4.06 4.16
N VAL A 38 6.68 4.01 5.40
CA VAL A 38 7.49 4.27 6.60
C VAL A 38 8.63 3.26 6.71
N GLY A 39 8.35 1.97 6.48
CA GLY A 39 9.36 0.92 6.47
C GLY A 39 10.45 1.17 5.43
N ALA A 40 10.10 1.62 4.23
CA ALA A 40 11.07 1.98 3.19
C ALA A 40 11.96 3.17 3.62
N ALA A 41 11.37 4.23 4.18
CA ALA A 41 12.11 5.40 4.65
C ALA A 41 13.08 5.06 5.80
N VAL A 42 12.60 4.30 6.80
CA VAL A 42 13.42 3.84 7.92
C VAL A 42 14.53 2.91 7.43
N SER A 43 14.24 2.02 6.49
CA SER A 43 15.25 1.11 5.93
C SER A 43 16.37 1.88 5.21
N LEU A 44 16.03 2.90 4.43
CA LEU A 44 17.02 3.73 3.74
C LEU A 44 17.91 4.50 4.73
N ALA A 45 17.30 5.09 5.77
CA ALA A 45 18.03 5.81 6.81
C ALA A 45 18.99 4.88 7.59
N LEU A 46 18.51 3.71 8.00
CA LEU A 46 19.32 2.70 8.68
C LEU A 46 20.46 2.20 7.79
N ALA A 47 20.19 1.93 6.51
CA ALA A 47 21.21 1.51 5.56
C ALA A 47 22.33 2.55 5.43
N GLY A 48 21.99 3.83 5.31
CA GLY A 48 22.96 4.93 5.25
C GLY A 48 23.82 5.02 6.50
N LEU A 49 23.21 4.98 7.69
CA LEU A 49 23.92 5.05 8.97
C LEU A 49 24.85 3.85 9.20
N MET A 50 24.41 2.64 8.82
CA MET A 50 25.21 1.42 8.99
C MET A 50 26.39 1.39 8.02
N ALA A 51 26.17 1.81 6.77
CA ALA A 51 27.22 1.88 5.76
C ALA A 51 28.34 2.89 6.12
N ASP A 52 27.99 4.01 6.76
CA ASP A 52 28.96 5.06 7.12
C ASP A 52 29.73 4.76 8.42
N HIS A 53 29.10 4.14 9.42
CA HIS A 53 29.69 4.03 10.77
C HIS A 53 30.13 2.64 11.20
N VAL A 54 29.59 1.56 10.61
CA VAL A 54 29.80 0.20 11.13
C VAL A 54 30.42 -0.73 10.10
N GLY A 55 29.86 -0.76 8.91
CA GLY A 55 30.27 -1.68 7.85
C GLY A 55 29.08 -2.10 6.98
N LEU A 56 29.36 -2.40 5.72
CA LEU A 56 28.34 -2.71 4.73
C LEU A 56 27.58 -4.01 5.09
N GLU A 57 28.23 -4.96 5.76
CA GLU A 57 27.60 -6.20 6.23
C GLU A 57 26.45 -5.96 7.20
N TRP A 58 26.52 -4.91 8.03
CA TRP A 58 25.50 -4.58 9.02
C TRP A 58 24.23 -4.01 8.40
N VAL A 59 24.31 -3.51 7.17
CA VAL A 59 23.14 -3.12 6.36
C VAL A 59 22.21 -4.33 6.12
N PHE A 60 22.77 -5.55 6.09
CA PHE A 60 22.00 -6.78 5.89
C PHE A 60 21.64 -7.48 7.22
N TRP A 61 22.57 -7.53 8.18
CA TRP A 61 22.34 -8.21 9.45
C TRP A 61 21.29 -7.50 10.32
N LEU A 62 21.32 -6.17 10.40
CA LEU A 62 20.43 -5.43 11.29
C LEU A 62 18.93 -5.62 10.92
N PRO A 63 18.48 -5.42 9.67
CA PRO A 63 17.10 -5.70 9.29
C PRO A 63 16.70 -7.16 9.50
N ALA A 64 17.61 -8.11 9.25
CA ALA A 64 17.34 -9.53 9.45
C ALA A 64 17.04 -9.86 10.92
N ILE A 65 17.84 -9.31 11.85
CA ILE A 65 17.63 -9.47 13.30
C ILE A 65 16.27 -8.88 13.71
N ILE A 66 15.95 -7.67 13.26
CA ILE A 66 14.66 -7.01 13.56
C ILE A 66 13.48 -7.88 13.08
N LEU A 67 13.57 -8.42 11.85
CA LEU A 67 12.53 -9.29 11.29
C LEU A 67 12.37 -10.60 12.05
N VAL A 68 13.46 -11.20 12.55
CA VAL A 68 13.39 -12.41 13.39
C VAL A 68 12.63 -12.13 14.69
N PHE A 69 12.97 -11.04 15.39
CA PHE A 69 12.26 -10.68 16.63
C PHE A 69 10.79 -10.31 16.38
N ALA A 70 10.49 -9.57 15.32
CA ALA A 70 9.13 -9.27 14.91
C ALA A 70 8.34 -10.55 14.57
N GLY A 71 8.96 -11.50 13.87
CA GLY A 71 8.38 -12.79 13.54
C GLY A 71 8.08 -13.64 14.78
N ILE A 72 9.00 -13.71 15.74
CA ILE A 72 8.78 -14.39 17.03
C ILE A 72 7.63 -13.73 17.78
N HIS A 73 7.61 -12.39 17.85
CA HIS A 73 6.54 -11.66 18.51
C HIS A 73 5.16 -11.96 17.89
N TRP A 74 5.08 -11.93 16.56
CA TRP A 74 3.86 -12.25 15.83
C TRP A 74 3.44 -13.72 16.02
N TYR A 75 4.38 -14.66 15.99
CA TYR A 75 4.09 -16.08 16.21
C TYR A 75 3.47 -16.34 17.59
N LEU A 76 3.99 -15.67 18.63
CA LEU A 76 3.51 -15.85 20.00
C LEU A 76 2.14 -15.19 20.24
N ARG A 77 1.93 -13.97 19.74
CA ARG A 77 0.76 -13.14 20.05
C ARG A 77 -0.31 -13.07 18.96
N GLY A 78 0.06 -13.30 17.70
CA GLY A 78 -0.83 -13.21 16.56
C GLY A 78 -1.97 -14.22 16.66
N ARG A 79 -3.18 -13.77 16.36
CA ARG A 79 -4.38 -14.60 16.32
C ARG A 79 -5.13 -14.26 15.04
N ASN A 80 -5.54 -15.28 14.30
CA ASN A 80 -6.09 -15.12 12.96
C ASN A 80 -7.50 -14.52 12.95
N ALA A 81 -8.23 -14.67 14.06
CA ALA A 81 -9.62 -14.25 14.16
C ALA A 81 -10.03 -14.09 15.64
N PRO A 82 -11.00 -13.22 15.95
CA PRO A 82 -11.45 -12.92 17.32
C PRO A 82 -12.02 -14.15 18.05
N GLU A 83 -12.60 -15.11 17.34
CA GLU A 83 -13.21 -16.33 17.88
C GLU A 83 -12.16 -17.20 18.59
N VAL A 84 -10.90 -17.15 18.13
CA VAL A 84 -9.77 -17.89 18.73
C VAL A 84 -9.45 -17.40 20.15
N VAL A 85 -9.84 -16.18 20.50
CA VAL A 85 -9.67 -15.61 21.84
C VAL A 85 -10.99 -15.51 22.61
N GLY A 86 -12.06 -16.11 22.09
CA GLY A 86 -13.38 -16.13 22.73
C GLY A 86 -14.19 -14.84 22.56
N LEU A 87 -13.86 -14.00 21.58
CA LEU A 87 -14.68 -12.86 21.19
C LEU A 87 -15.70 -13.27 20.12
N PRO A 88 -16.86 -12.58 20.03
CA PRO A 88 -17.83 -12.83 18.96
C PRO A 88 -17.23 -12.57 17.58
N SER A 89 -17.78 -13.23 16.56
CA SER A 89 -17.34 -12.97 15.19
C SER A 89 -17.77 -11.56 14.76
N LEU A 90 -17.06 -10.99 13.80
CA LEU A 90 -17.47 -9.69 13.24
C LEU A 90 -18.86 -9.74 12.61
N GLU A 91 -19.28 -10.89 12.08
CA GLU A 91 -20.61 -11.07 11.50
C GLU A 91 -21.69 -11.03 12.59
N GLU A 92 -21.42 -11.59 13.77
CA GLU A 92 -22.29 -11.50 14.95
C GLU A 92 -22.38 -10.06 15.48
N GLU A 93 -21.27 -9.31 15.48
CA GLU A 93 -21.21 -7.92 15.93
C GLU A 93 -21.88 -6.95 14.93
N GLU A 94 -21.73 -7.16 13.61
CA GLU A 94 -22.32 -6.31 12.57
C GLU A 94 -23.82 -6.58 12.34
N ARG A 95 -24.31 -7.83 12.51
CA ARG A 95 -25.73 -8.18 12.32
C ARG A 95 -26.60 -8.03 13.57
N GLY A 96 -26.00 -7.99 14.76
CA GLY A 96 -26.72 -7.88 16.03
C GLY A 96 -27.57 -9.12 16.34
N GLU A 97 -27.00 -10.08 17.08
CA GLU A 97 -27.65 -11.24 17.74
C GLU A 97 -28.75 -12.05 17.01
N GLU A 98 -29.04 -11.81 15.73
CA GLU A 98 -29.85 -12.72 14.93
C GLU A 98 -28.97 -13.89 14.47
N ARG A 99 -28.99 -14.95 15.29
CA ARG A 99 -28.52 -16.29 14.91
C ARG A 99 -29.40 -16.82 13.76
N GLU A 100 -29.16 -16.37 12.54
CA GLU A 100 -29.34 -17.27 11.41
C GLU A 100 -28.29 -18.36 11.57
N GLU A 101 -28.72 -19.62 11.58
CA GLU A 101 -27.83 -20.78 11.57
C GLU A 101 -26.75 -20.53 10.51
N ALA A 102 -25.51 -20.34 10.96
CA ALA A 102 -24.36 -20.25 10.08
C ALA A 102 -24.37 -21.51 9.23
N GLY A 103 -24.86 -21.39 7.99
CA GLY A 103 -24.85 -22.48 7.04
C GLY A 103 -23.44 -23.03 7.01
N GLU A 104 -23.31 -24.35 7.12
CA GLU A 104 -22.02 -25.04 7.16
C GLU A 104 -21.03 -24.34 6.24
N ASP A 105 -19.86 -23.94 6.78
CA ASP A 105 -18.73 -23.41 6.02
C ASP A 105 -18.34 -24.43 4.95
N HIS A 106 -19.05 -24.42 3.83
CA HIS A 106 -18.74 -25.23 2.69
C HIS A 106 -17.41 -24.70 2.21
N HIS A 107 -16.35 -25.48 2.43
CA HIS A 107 -15.07 -25.26 1.79
C HIS A 107 -15.31 -25.20 0.29
N LEU A 108 -15.49 -23.98 -0.23
CA LEU A 108 -15.53 -23.71 -1.65
C LEU A 108 -14.21 -24.23 -2.20
N GLY A 109 -14.28 -25.38 -2.88
CA GLY A 109 -13.08 -26.06 -3.35
C GLY A 109 -12.22 -25.09 -4.14
N PHE A 110 -10.89 -25.27 -4.09
CA PHE A 110 -9.93 -24.37 -4.75
C PHE A 110 -10.31 -24.05 -6.21
N SER A 111 -10.82 -25.05 -6.95
CA SER A 111 -11.29 -24.88 -8.31
C SER A 111 -12.50 -23.94 -8.45
N HIS A 112 -13.42 -23.94 -7.49
CA HIS A 112 -14.57 -23.04 -7.49
C HIS A 112 -14.12 -21.61 -7.24
N THR A 113 -13.32 -21.38 -6.19
CA THR A 113 -12.76 -20.07 -5.87
C THR A 113 -11.92 -19.51 -7.03
N LEU A 114 -11.07 -20.34 -7.64
CA LEU A 114 -10.27 -19.94 -8.79
C LEU A 114 -11.15 -19.53 -9.98
N ARG A 115 -12.19 -20.31 -10.29
CA ARG A 115 -13.13 -19.99 -11.37
C ARG A 115 -13.89 -18.69 -11.10
N THR A 116 -14.36 -18.49 -9.88
CA THR A 116 -15.05 -17.28 -9.46
C THR A 116 -14.15 -16.06 -9.59
N VAL A 117 -12.90 -16.16 -9.14
CA VAL A 117 -11.92 -15.07 -9.25
C VAL A 117 -11.62 -14.75 -10.72
N LEU A 118 -11.35 -15.77 -11.55
CA LEU A 118 -11.01 -15.58 -12.96
C LEU A 118 -12.18 -15.12 -13.83
N THR A 119 -13.42 -15.34 -13.42
CA THR A 119 -14.62 -14.92 -14.18
C THR A 119 -15.16 -13.55 -13.72
N SER A 120 -14.72 -13.06 -12.55
CA SER A 120 -15.22 -11.83 -11.95
C SER A 120 -14.70 -10.58 -12.67
N ARG A 121 -15.60 -9.83 -13.33
CA ARG A 121 -15.26 -8.58 -14.02
C ARG A 121 -14.62 -7.51 -13.10
N PRO A 122 -15.13 -7.26 -11.88
CA PRO A 122 -14.51 -6.28 -10.98
C PRO A 122 -13.06 -6.59 -10.63
N ILE A 123 -12.71 -7.87 -10.43
CA ILE A 123 -11.34 -8.29 -10.12
C ILE A 123 -10.41 -7.95 -11.27
N TRP A 124 -10.82 -8.23 -12.51
CA TRP A 124 -10.03 -7.86 -13.69
C TRP A 124 -9.88 -6.35 -13.85
N MET A 125 -10.92 -5.56 -13.57
CA MET A 125 -10.82 -4.09 -13.59
C MET A 125 -9.77 -3.58 -12.61
N VAL A 126 -9.78 -4.11 -11.37
CA VAL A 126 -8.77 -3.76 -10.36
C VAL A 126 -7.39 -4.24 -10.78
N ALA A 127 -7.27 -5.45 -11.33
CA ALA A 127 -6.01 -6.02 -11.79
C ALA A 127 -5.35 -5.18 -12.89
N PHE A 128 -6.12 -4.80 -13.92
CA PHE A 128 -5.62 -3.91 -14.98
C PHE A 128 -5.32 -2.51 -14.46
N GLY A 129 -6.18 -1.96 -13.59
CA GLY A 129 -5.92 -0.67 -12.94
C GLY A 129 -4.61 -0.67 -12.15
N LEU A 130 -4.37 -1.72 -11.36
CA LEU A 130 -3.14 -1.90 -10.59
C LEU A 130 -1.92 -2.13 -11.49
N PHE A 131 -2.08 -2.86 -12.60
CA PHE A 131 -1.02 -3.08 -13.58
C PHE A 131 -0.52 -1.75 -14.16
N PHE A 132 -1.41 -0.92 -14.70
CA PHE A 132 -1.03 0.39 -15.25
C PHE A 132 -0.50 1.34 -14.17
N LEU A 133 -1.11 1.33 -12.99
CA LEU A 133 -0.65 2.12 -11.86
C LEU A 133 0.77 1.72 -11.43
N ASN A 134 1.10 0.43 -11.45
CA ASN A 134 2.45 -0.05 -11.14
C ASN A 134 3.48 0.34 -12.21
N ILE A 135 3.10 0.39 -13.49
CA ILE A 135 3.98 0.91 -14.55
C ILE A 135 4.36 2.36 -14.23
N VAL A 136 3.38 3.21 -13.90
CA VAL A 136 3.63 4.61 -13.50
C VAL A 136 4.49 4.65 -12.24
N ARG A 137 4.10 3.90 -11.20
CA ARG A 137 4.76 3.91 -9.90
C ARG A 137 6.23 3.53 -9.99
N TYR A 138 6.54 2.39 -10.61
CA TYR A 138 7.92 1.93 -10.77
C TYR A 138 8.68 2.78 -11.80
N GLY A 139 8.00 3.27 -12.84
CA GLY A 139 8.57 4.23 -13.78
C GLY A 139 9.13 5.46 -13.08
N PHE A 140 8.33 6.15 -12.26
CA PHE A 140 8.82 7.29 -11.49
C PHE A 140 9.81 6.88 -10.39
N MET A 141 9.62 5.74 -9.73
CA MET A 141 10.53 5.31 -8.66
C MET A 141 11.95 5.03 -9.17
N ASP A 142 12.06 4.39 -10.33
CA ASP A 142 13.35 3.94 -10.87
C ASP A 142 13.98 4.96 -11.83
N TRP A 143 13.16 5.68 -12.62
CA TRP A 143 13.66 6.56 -13.68
C TRP A 143 13.64 8.05 -13.31
N ALA A 144 12.83 8.50 -12.34
CA ALA A 144 12.81 9.92 -11.99
C ALA A 144 14.17 10.44 -11.50
N PRO A 145 14.98 9.70 -10.70
CA PRO A 145 16.29 10.21 -10.27
C PRO A 145 17.23 10.42 -11.45
N THR A 146 17.28 9.45 -12.37
CA THR A 146 18.10 9.49 -13.58
C THR A 146 17.65 10.61 -14.51
N TYR A 147 16.35 10.75 -14.74
CA TYR A 147 15.77 11.82 -15.55
C TYR A 147 16.13 13.21 -15.02
N LEU A 148 15.98 13.43 -13.71
CA LEU A 148 16.34 14.71 -13.08
C LEU A 148 17.85 15.00 -13.17
N PHE A 149 18.68 13.96 -13.11
CA PHE A 149 20.13 14.11 -13.23
C PHE A 149 20.57 14.41 -14.67
N GLU A 150 20.08 13.64 -15.64
CA GLU A 150 20.52 13.72 -17.04
C GLU A 150 19.86 14.87 -17.81
N GLU A 151 18.56 15.11 -17.63
CA GLU A 151 17.80 16.08 -18.42
C GLU A 151 17.68 17.45 -17.72
N GLU A 152 17.47 17.49 -16.40
CA GLU A 152 17.43 18.76 -15.65
C GLU A 152 18.81 19.24 -15.20
N GLY A 153 19.86 18.43 -15.37
CA GLY A 153 21.21 18.72 -14.87
C GLY A 153 21.27 18.87 -13.35
N ALA A 154 20.31 18.27 -12.62
CA ALA A 154 20.28 18.33 -11.17
C ALA A 154 21.48 17.57 -10.60
N THR A 155 22.00 18.01 -9.44
CA THR A 155 23.00 17.22 -8.73
C THR A 155 22.39 15.89 -8.25
N ILE A 156 23.20 14.84 -8.13
CA ILE A 156 22.78 13.52 -7.63
C ILE A 156 22.05 13.65 -6.28
N SER A 157 22.57 14.50 -5.38
CA SER A 157 21.94 14.75 -4.08
C SER A 157 20.56 15.38 -4.21
N ASN A 158 20.38 16.35 -5.09
CA ASN A 158 19.08 17.01 -5.28
C ASN A 158 18.07 16.10 -5.98
N ALA A 159 18.49 15.31 -6.97
CA ALA A 159 17.64 14.33 -7.63
C ALA A 159 17.17 13.25 -6.65
N ALA A 160 18.08 12.73 -5.81
CA ALA A 160 17.75 11.78 -4.76
C ALA A 160 16.78 12.38 -3.72
N PHE A 161 16.98 13.64 -3.32
CA PHE A 161 16.08 14.32 -2.39
C PHE A 161 14.69 14.54 -2.98
N LYS A 162 14.61 15.05 -4.22
CA LYS A 162 13.35 15.27 -4.96
C LYS A 162 12.52 13.99 -5.05
N THR A 163 13.16 12.88 -5.40
CA THR A 163 12.49 11.59 -5.59
C THR A 163 12.18 10.88 -4.27
N GLY A 164 13.02 11.05 -3.25
CA GLY A 164 12.77 10.56 -1.89
C GLY A 164 11.55 11.17 -1.22
N LEU A 165 11.14 12.38 -1.62
CA LEU A 165 9.91 13.03 -1.15
C LEU A 165 8.63 12.42 -1.74
N MET A 166 8.71 11.70 -2.86
CA MET A 166 7.55 11.12 -3.52
C MET A 166 6.87 10.04 -2.65
N PRO A 167 7.59 9.05 -2.07
CA PRO A 167 7.01 8.15 -1.07
C PRO A 167 6.47 8.87 0.17
N VAL A 168 7.10 9.95 0.62
CA VAL A 168 6.63 10.70 1.80
C VAL A 168 5.26 11.35 1.53
N ALA A 169 5.11 11.99 0.38
CA ALA A 169 3.82 12.53 -0.07
C ALA A 169 2.79 11.42 -0.30
N GLY A 170 3.24 10.23 -0.72
CA GLY A 170 2.42 9.03 -0.85
C GLY A 170 1.73 8.62 0.46
N ILE A 171 2.37 8.79 1.62
CA ILE A 171 1.76 8.51 2.94
C ILE A 171 0.51 9.36 3.13
N ALA A 172 0.62 10.68 2.91
CA ALA A 172 -0.54 11.58 2.97
C ALA A 172 -1.63 11.18 1.96
N GLY A 173 -1.23 10.75 0.76
CA GLY A 173 -2.13 10.23 -0.27
C GLY A 173 -2.93 9.01 0.19
N THR A 174 -2.27 8.07 0.89
CA THR A 174 -2.94 6.87 1.43
C THR A 174 -3.96 7.19 2.51
N PHE A 175 -3.66 8.15 3.40
CA PHE A 175 -4.62 8.60 4.40
C PHE A 175 -5.79 9.35 3.77
N LEU A 176 -5.55 10.21 2.77
CA LEU A 176 -6.65 10.89 2.09
C LEU A 176 -7.53 9.88 1.34
N ALA A 177 -6.95 8.91 0.64
CA ALA A 177 -7.69 7.87 -0.08
C ALA A 177 -8.62 7.09 0.87
N ALA A 178 -8.08 6.69 2.02
CA ALA A 178 -8.84 6.03 3.09
C ALA A 178 -9.98 6.92 3.61
N TRP A 179 -9.68 8.18 3.95
CA TRP A 179 -10.66 9.13 4.46
C TRP A 179 -11.76 9.44 3.44
N LEU A 180 -11.41 9.60 2.16
CA LEU A 180 -12.31 9.91 1.07
C LEU A 180 -13.26 8.74 0.80
N SER A 181 -12.73 7.51 0.80
CA SER A 181 -13.52 6.28 0.70
C SER A 181 -14.54 6.17 1.83
N ASP A 182 -14.11 6.33 3.08
CA ASP A 182 -14.95 6.06 4.26
C ASP A 182 -16.01 7.16 4.48
N ASN A 183 -15.63 8.44 4.38
CA ASN A 183 -16.52 9.55 4.77
C ASN A 183 -17.30 10.16 3.60
N VAL A 184 -16.68 10.30 2.43
CA VAL A 184 -17.30 10.99 1.28
C VAL A 184 -18.07 10.01 0.40
N PHE A 185 -17.47 8.85 0.13
CA PHE A 185 -18.08 7.84 -0.75
C PHE A 185 -18.83 6.74 -0.02
N LYS A 186 -19.03 6.86 1.30
CA LYS A 186 -19.80 5.92 2.13
C LYS A 186 -19.35 4.47 1.87
N GLU A 187 -18.06 4.21 2.10
CA GLU A 187 -17.41 2.90 1.96
C GLU A 187 -17.19 2.44 0.51
N ARG A 188 -17.57 3.24 -0.51
CA ARG A 188 -17.29 2.92 -1.92
C ARG A 188 -15.86 3.31 -2.31
N ARG A 189 -15.01 2.30 -2.48
CA ARG A 189 -13.58 2.46 -2.80
C ARG A 189 -13.30 2.86 -4.25
N ALA A 190 -14.08 2.35 -5.21
CA ALA A 190 -13.80 2.55 -6.64
C ALA A 190 -13.89 4.03 -7.11
N PRO A 191 -14.88 4.84 -6.70
CA PRO A 191 -14.94 6.25 -7.08
C PRO A 191 -13.78 7.08 -6.54
N ALA A 192 -13.37 6.83 -5.28
CA ALA A 192 -12.21 7.50 -4.67
C ALA A 192 -10.93 7.22 -5.47
N ALA A 193 -10.68 5.95 -5.79
CA ALA A 193 -9.52 5.55 -6.59
C ALA A 193 -9.54 6.15 -8.01
N ALA A 194 -10.71 6.16 -8.68
CA ALA A 194 -10.84 6.72 -10.02
C ALA A 194 -10.52 8.22 -10.07
N ILE A 195 -10.98 9.00 -9.09
CA ILE A 195 -10.68 10.44 -8.99
C ILE A 195 -9.19 10.66 -8.78
N MET A 196 -8.56 9.90 -7.90
CA MET A 196 -7.12 10.02 -7.66
C MET A 196 -6.30 9.64 -8.90
N LEU A 197 -6.71 8.61 -9.64
CA LEU A 197 -6.07 8.22 -10.90
C LEU A 197 -6.24 9.28 -12.00
N PHE A 198 -7.37 9.97 -12.05
CA PHE A 198 -7.57 11.09 -12.97
C PHE A 198 -6.58 12.23 -12.67
N PHE A 199 -6.46 12.62 -11.39
CA PHE A 199 -5.48 13.63 -10.99
C PHE A 199 -4.04 13.16 -11.19
N LEU A 200 -3.74 11.87 -11.01
CA LEU A 200 -2.43 11.32 -11.35
C LEU A 200 -2.08 11.57 -12.82
N GLY A 201 -3.00 11.27 -13.75
CA GLY A 201 -2.80 11.56 -15.17
C GLY A 201 -2.56 13.05 -15.45
N PHE A 202 -3.33 13.93 -14.80
CA PHE A 202 -3.15 15.38 -14.89
C PHE A 202 -1.76 15.82 -14.41
N PHE A 203 -1.30 15.35 -13.24
CA PHE A 203 0.01 15.75 -12.71
C PHE A 203 1.19 15.17 -13.49
N ILE A 204 1.04 14.00 -14.12
CA ILE A 204 2.03 13.48 -15.06
C ILE A 204 2.12 14.39 -16.29
N TRP A 205 0.99 14.84 -16.82
CA TRP A 205 0.99 15.81 -17.92
C TRP A 205 1.65 17.14 -17.50
N VAL A 206 1.34 17.66 -16.30
CA VAL A 206 1.99 18.86 -15.75
C VAL A 206 3.49 18.66 -15.57
N PHE A 207 3.95 17.48 -15.13
CA PHE A 207 5.37 17.16 -14.98
C PHE A 207 6.13 17.35 -16.30
N ILE A 208 5.58 16.81 -17.39
CA ILE A 208 6.19 16.93 -18.73
C ILE A 208 6.29 18.41 -19.14
N GLN A 209 5.27 19.22 -18.86
CA GLN A 209 5.26 20.66 -19.19
C GLN A 209 6.16 21.52 -18.29
N THR A 210 6.49 21.03 -17.10
CA THR A 210 7.30 21.76 -16.10
C THR A 210 8.75 21.29 -16.05
N THR A 211 9.16 20.43 -16.98
CA THR A 211 10.54 20.01 -17.19
C THR A 211 11.43 21.25 -17.38
N GLY A 212 12.43 21.42 -16.50
CA GLY A 212 13.34 22.58 -16.54
C GLY A 212 12.77 23.87 -15.92
N ALA A 213 11.58 23.82 -15.31
CA ALA A 213 11.04 24.93 -14.52
C ALA A 213 11.78 25.09 -13.17
N HIS A 214 11.38 26.10 -12.40
CA HIS A 214 11.97 26.37 -11.08
C HIS A 214 11.94 25.12 -10.18
N TRP A 215 13.05 24.85 -9.48
CA TRP A 215 13.28 23.59 -8.73
C TRP A 215 12.12 23.19 -7.81
N ALA A 216 11.48 24.17 -7.16
CA ALA A 216 10.36 23.96 -6.24
C ALA A 216 9.10 23.42 -6.94
N VAL A 217 8.85 23.81 -8.20
CA VAL A 217 7.70 23.34 -8.97
C VAL A 217 7.85 21.86 -9.27
N GLY A 218 9.03 21.43 -9.72
CA GLY A 218 9.32 20.02 -9.97
C GLY A 218 9.16 19.15 -8.72
N VAL A 219 9.61 19.63 -7.56
CA VAL A 219 9.40 18.94 -6.26
C VAL A 219 7.90 18.78 -5.97
N LEU A 220 7.13 19.86 -6.07
CA LEU A 220 5.69 19.84 -5.76
C LEU A 220 4.92 18.91 -6.69
N VAL A 221 5.26 18.90 -7.98
CA VAL A 221 4.63 18.01 -8.96
C VAL A 221 4.98 16.54 -8.69
N LEU A 222 6.25 16.22 -8.38
CA LEU A 222 6.65 14.87 -8.00
C LEU A 222 5.98 14.39 -6.70
N MET A 223 5.84 15.28 -5.72
CA MET A 223 5.08 15.01 -4.50
C MET A 223 3.61 14.73 -4.81
N ALA A 224 2.99 15.52 -5.71
CA ALA A 224 1.62 15.27 -6.15
C ALA A 224 1.49 13.92 -6.87
N ILE A 225 2.43 13.57 -7.75
CA ILE A 225 2.47 12.26 -8.41
C ILE A 225 2.55 11.14 -7.37
N GLY A 226 3.43 11.25 -6.37
CA GLY A 226 3.52 10.30 -5.26
C GLY A 226 2.21 10.15 -4.51
N PHE A 227 1.63 11.29 -4.11
CA PHE A 227 0.35 11.36 -3.40
C PHE A 227 -0.77 10.62 -4.17
N PHE A 228 -0.95 10.92 -5.45
CA PHE A 228 -1.98 10.34 -6.30
C PHE A 228 -1.65 8.94 -6.82
N THR A 229 -0.41 8.47 -6.67
CA THR A 229 -0.01 7.09 -6.99
C THR A 229 -0.27 6.15 -5.83
N TYR A 230 0.23 6.50 -4.63
CA TYR A 230 0.18 5.60 -3.48
C TYR A 230 -1.23 5.47 -2.88
N GLY A 231 -2.05 6.51 -2.95
CA GLY A 231 -3.45 6.47 -2.52
C GLY A 231 -4.28 5.35 -3.17
N PRO A 232 -4.49 5.38 -4.51
CA PRO A 232 -5.23 4.33 -5.20
C PRO A 232 -4.52 2.97 -5.14
N HIS A 233 -3.19 2.93 -5.08
CA HIS A 233 -2.45 1.67 -4.91
C HIS A 233 -2.85 0.96 -3.62
N VAL A 234 -2.84 1.67 -2.48
CA VAL A 234 -3.25 1.09 -1.20
C VAL A 234 -4.73 0.72 -1.23
N ALA A 235 -5.59 1.56 -1.79
CA ALA A 235 -7.02 1.24 -1.93
C ALA A 235 -7.24 -0.08 -2.71
N MET A 236 -6.51 -0.31 -3.80
CA MET A 236 -6.64 -1.52 -4.61
C MET A 236 -6.02 -2.76 -3.96
N VAL A 237 -4.93 -2.62 -3.20
CA VAL A 237 -4.12 -3.74 -2.70
C VAL A 237 -4.45 -4.16 -1.26
N THR A 238 -4.91 -3.22 -0.43
CA THR A 238 -5.44 -3.53 0.93
C THR A 238 -6.94 -3.56 0.91
N ALA A 239 -7.56 -2.51 0.39
CA ALA A 239 -8.93 -2.20 0.72
C ALA A 239 -9.89 -3.07 -0.12
N CYS A 240 -9.68 -3.20 -1.44
CA CYS A 240 -10.51 -4.08 -2.27
C CYS A 240 -10.51 -5.57 -1.82
N PRO A 241 -9.38 -6.20 -1.43
CA PRO A 241 -9.39 -7.57 -0.93
C PRO A 241 -10.06 -7.77 0.43
N MET A 242 -10.26 -6.70 1.20
CA MET A 242 -10.97 -6.77 2.49
C MET A 242 -12.47 -6.60 2.35
N ASP A 243 -13.02 -6.37 1.15
CA ASP A 243 -14.47 -6.27 0.89
C ASP A 243 -15.04 -7.54 0.26
#